data_AF-A0A0F8XFM2-F1
#
_entry.id   AF-A0A0F8XFM2-F1
#
_cell.length_a   1.000
_cell.length_b   1.000
_cell.length_c   1.000
_cell.angle_alpha   90.00
_cell.angle_beta   90.00
_cell.angle_gamma   90.00
#
_symmetry.space_group_name_H-M   'P 1'
#
loop_
_entity.id
_entity.type
_entity.pdbx_description
1 polymer ?
#
loop_
_entity_poly.entity_id
_entity_poly.type
_entity_poly.pdbx_seq_one_letter_code
_entity_poly.pdbx_strand_id
1 'polypeptide(L)'
;LVPTSITLLQNLASEKAINFLEDRAKHSNIPLIRDYSNLALYRLKKEEPYQDYVANWIKNKNHEDIIELNINPDKKTNITQNIYSLTKAETTRLLLDMYVALASKQDEKSLKIIIDSIKKTNPKNRYALAGMLIRATQ
;
A
#
# COMPACT_ATOMS: atom_id res chain seq x y z
N LEU A 1 12.37 7.55 -2.67
CA LEU A 1 11.98 8.77 -3.45
C LEU A 1 10.57 8.64 -4.01
N VAL A 2 10.25 7.58 -4.77
CA VAL A 2 8.92 7.39 -5.40
C VAL A 2 7.72 7.59 -4.44
N PRO A 3 7.64 6.96 -3.25
CA PRO A 3 6.50 7.16 -2.35
C PRO A 3 6.32 8.62 -1.90
N THR A 4 7.45 9.30 -1.65
CA THR A 4 7.46 10.71 -1.24
C THR A 4 7.00 11.60 -2.38
N SER A 5 7.51 11.40 -3.59
CA SER A 5 7.11 12.17 -4.77
C SER A 5 5.62 11.99 -5.08
N ILE A 6 5.09 10.77 -5.00
CA ILE A 6 3.67 10.51 -5.20
C ILE A 6 2.83 11.16 -4.09
N THR A 7 3.28 11.13 -2.83
CA THR A 7 2.62 11.86 -1.74
C THR A 7 2.58 13.37 -1.99
N LEU A 8 3.65 13.95 -2.53
CA LEU A 8 3.67 15.38 -2.89
C LEU A 8 2.68 15.70 -4.01
N LEU A 9 2.58 14.85 -5.04
CA LEU A 9 1.58 14.99 -6.10
C LEU A 9 0.15 14.84 -5.56
N GLN A 10 -0.07 13.89 -4.66
CA GLN A 10 -1.33 13.70 -3.97
C GLN A 10 -1.72 14.98 -3.20
N ASN A 11 -0.81 15.55 -2.43
CA ASN A 11 -1.05 16.76 -1.64
C ASN A 11 -1.28 18.00 -2.50
N LEU A 12 -0.64 18.07 -3.68
CA LEU A 12 -0.88 19.17 -4.62
C LEU A 12 -2.32 19.16 -5.15
N ALA A 13 -2.90 17.97 -5.34
CA ALA A 13 -4.29 17.74 -5.77
C ALA A 13 -4.76 18.55 -6.98
N SER A 14 -3.82 19.06 -7.81
CA SER A 14 -4.14 19.80 -9.02
C SER A 14 -4.61 18.84 -10.12
N GLU A 15 -5.38 19.34 -11.07
CA GLU A 15 -5.83 18.56 -12.22
C GLU A 15 -4.65 17.88 -12.96
N LYS A 16 -3.55 18.62 -13.15
CA LYS A 16 -2.32 18.08 -13.76
C LYS A 16 -1.71 16.93 -12.93
N ALA A 17 -1.69 17.06 -11.61
CA ALA A 17 -1.17 16.02 -10.73
C ALA A 17 -2.06 14.78 -10.75
N ILE A 18 -3.38 14.96 -10.73
CA ILE A 18 -4.35 13.87 -10.83
C ILE A 18 -4.20 13.15 -12.16
N ASN A 19 -4.20 13.86 -13.30
CA ASN A 19 -4.05 13.25 -14.62
C ASN A 19 -2.73 12.48 -14.74
N PHE A 20 -1.64 13.01 -14.17
CA PHE A 20 -0.37 12.29 -14.11
C PHE A 20 -0.47 11.02 -13.27
N LEU A 21 -1.09 11.07 -12.09
CA LEU A 21 -1.27 9.89 -11.25
C LEU A 21 -2.13 8.83 -11.95
N GLU A 22 -3.19 9.23 -12.65
CA GLU A 22 -4.06 8.31 -13.41
C GLU A 22 -3.31 7.64 -14.56
N ASP A 23 -2.50 8.39 -15.31
CA ASP A 23 -1.63 7.84 -16.36
C ASP A 23 -0.68 6.78 -15.78
N ARG A 24 -0.01 7.12 -14.67
CA ARG A 24 0.93 6.19 -14.01
C ARG A 24 0.25 4.98 -13.40
N ALA A 25 -0.97 5.13 -12.88
CA ALA A 25 -1.76 4.02 -12.36
C ALA A 25 -2.14 3.01 -13.46
N LYS A 26 -2.36 3.47 -14.70
CA LYS A 26 -2.79 2.62 -15.84
C LYS A 26 -1.62 2.06 -16.64
N HIS A 27 -0.60 2.88 -16.93
CA HIS A 27 0.41 2.56 -17.96
C HIS A 27 1.81 2.31 -17.40
N SER A 28 2.05 2.48 -16.09
CA SER A 28 3.40 2.27 -15.56
C SER A 28 3.74 0.78 -15.45
N ASN A 29 4.80 0.38 -16.14
CA ASN A 29 5.40 -0.95 -16.02
C ASN A 29 6.25 -1.12 -14.75
N ILE A 30 6.43 -0.05 -13.95
CA ILE A 30 7.18 -0.09 -12.69
C ILE A 30 6.17 -0.24 -11.55
N PRO A 31 6.10 -1.42 -10.88
CA PRO A 31 5.07 -1.68 -9.87
C PRO A 31 5.04 -0.65 -8.75
N LEU A 32 6.21 -0.19 -8.30
CA LEU A 32 6.29 0.81 -7.23
C LEU A 32 5.58 2.12 -7.60
N ILE A 33 5.75 2.58 -8.85
CA ILE A 33 5.09 3.79 -9.32
C ILE A 33 3.59 3.52 -9.48
N ARG A 34 3.23 2.45 -10.20
CA ARG A 34 1.85 2.07 -10.47
C ARG A 34 1.02 1.92 -9.20
N ASP A 35 1.52 1.16 -8.23
CA ASP A 35 0.77 0.78 -7.04
C ASP A 35 0.61 1.98 -6.07
N TYR A 36 1.66 2.80 -5.91
CA TYR A 36 1.53 4.04 -5.13
C TYR A 36 0.64 5.08 -5.82
N SER A 37 0.62 5.15 -7.16
CA SER A 37 -0.29 6.03 -7.89
C SER A 37 -1.75 5.63 -7.66
N ASN A 38 -2.07 4.32 -7.73
CA ASN A 38 -3.40 3.81 -7.38
C ASN A 38 -3.78 4.14 -5.93
N LEU A 39 -2.85 3.97 -4.99
CA LEU A 39 -3.08 4.32 -3.59
C LEU A 39 -3.32 5.83 -3.39
N ALA A 40 -2.59 6.69 -4.09
CA ALA A 40 -2.77 8.14 -4.03
C ALA A 40 -4.15 8.56 -4.55
N LEU A 41 -4.59 7.99 -5.69
CA LEU A 41 -5.90 8.24 -6.27
C LEU A 41 -7.04 7.75 -5.37
N TYR A 42 -6.85 6.59 -4.73
CA TYR A 42 -7.75 6.09 -3.69
C TYR A 42 -7.88 7.08 -2.53
N ARG A 43 -6.76 7.60 -2.01
CA ARG A 43 -6.75 8.58 -0.90
C ARG A 43 -7.38 9.92 -1.29
N LEU A 44 -7.29 10.32 -2.56
CA LEU A 44 -7.96 11.51 -3.11
C LEU A 44 -9.48 11.33 -3.30
N LYS A 45 -10.05 10.20 -2.88
CA LYS A 45 -11.48 9.87 -3.00
C LYS A 45 -11.99 9.95 -4.44
N LYS A 46 -11.12 9.67 -5.43
CA LYS A 46 -11.57 9.48 -6.80
C LYS A 46 -12.44 8.25 -6.87
N GLU A 47 -13.59 8.37 -7.54
CA GLU A 47 -14.50 7.25 -7.78
C GLU A 47 -13.79 6.12 -8.53
N GLU A 48 -14.35 4.91 -8.43
CA GLU A 48 -13.81 3.62 -8.90
C GLU A 48 -12.91 3.70 -10.16
N PRO A 49 -11.79 2.94 -10.25
CA PRO A 49 -11.59 1.58 -9.71
C PRO A 49 -10.55 1.45 -8.58
N TYR A 50 -10.12 2.55 -7.95
CA TYR A 50 -8.94 2.53 -7.06
C TYR A 50 -9.15 1.80 -5.72
N GLN A 51 -10.38 1.77 -5.20
CA GLN A 51 -10.68 1.02 -3.98
C GLN A 51 -10.56 -0.49 -4.19
N ASP A 52 -11.13 -0.99 -5.30
CA ASP A 52 -11.03 -2.40 -5.67
C ASP A 52 -9.60 -2.80 -6.00
N TYR A 53 -8.82 -1.89 -6.60
CA TYR A 53 -7.39 -2.09 -6.78
C TYR A 53 -6.67 -2.35 -5.46
N VAL A 54 -6.84 -1.45 -4.48
CA VAL A 54 -6.20 -1.56 -3.16
C VAL A 54 -6.64 -2.85 -2.45
N ALA A 55 -7.93 -3.17 -2.48
CA ALA A 55 -8.49 -4.37 -1.87
C ALA A 55 -7.89 -5.65 -2.49
N ASN A 56 -7.85 -5.74 -3.81
CA ASN A 56 -7.30 -6.89 -4.53
C ASN A 56 -5.80 -7.01 -4.33
N TRP A 57 -5.08 -5.89 -4.31
CA TRP A 57 -3.64 -5.88 -4.07
C TRP A 57 -3.32 -6.44 -2.68
N ILE A 58 -4.00 -5.97 -1.62
CA ILE A 58 -3.85 -6.52 -0.26
C ILE A 58 -4.17 -8.02 -0.23
N LYS A 59 -5.28 -8.43 -0.85
CA LYS A 59 -5.71 -9.83 -0.87
C LYS A 59 -4.64 -10.74 -1.46
N ASN A 60 -3.97 -10.29 -2.52
CA ASN A 60 -2.89 -11.03 -3.18
C ASN A 60 -1.59 -11.09 -2.36
N LYS A 61 -1.45 -10.25 -1.32
CA LYS A 61 -0.29 -10.18 -0.43
C LYS A 61 -0.51 -10.81 0.95
N ASN A 62 -1.69 -11.36 1.22
CA ASN A 62 -2.05 -11.91 2.54
C ASN A 62 -1.11 -13.01 3.06
N HIS A 63 -0.38 -13.70 2.18
CA HIS A 63 0.55 -14.78 2.56
C HIS A 63 1.99 -14.32 2.80
N GLU A 64 2.32 -13.05 2.54
CA GLU A 64 3.66 -12.53 2.74
C GLU A 64 3.87 -12.07 4.20
N ASP A 65 5.09 -12.26 4.71
CA ASP A 65 5.47 -11.79 6.04
C ASP A 65 5.62 -10.26 6.04
N ILE A 66 4.66 -9.57 6.66
CA ILE A 66 4.60 -8.11 6.77
C ILE A 66 5.72 -7.61 7.68
N ILE A 67 5.98 -8.31 8.79
CA ILE A 67 6.94 -7.88 9.81
C ILE A 67 8.15 -8.81 9.81
N GLU A 68 9.22 -8.38 9.13
CA GLU A 68 10.56 -8.81 9.49
C GLU A 68 11.24 -7.69 10.26
N LEU A 69 11.36 -7.87 11.57
CA LEU A 69 12.29 -7.09 12.37
C LEU A 69 13.68 -7.48 11.87
N ASN A 70 14.28 -6.64 11.04
CA ASN A 70 15.62 -6.88 10.52
C ASN A 70 16.61 -6.64 11.67
N ILE A 71 16.88 -7.68 12.46
CA ILE A 71 17.75 -7.63 13.64
C ILE A 71 19.23 -7.41 13.23
N ASN A 72 19.55 -7.40 11.94
CA ASN A 72 20.92 -7.23 11.45
C ASN A 72 20.99 -6.33 10.19
N PRO A 73 21.14 -5.00 10.36
CA PRO A 73 21.11 -4.03 9.26
C PRO A 73 22.33 -4.09 8.31
N ASP A 74 23.40 -4.80 8.68
CA ASP A 74 24.68 -4.80 7.96
C ASP A 74 24.77 -5.81 6.80
N LYS A 75 23.78 -6.71 6.66
CA LYS A 75 23.69 -7.58 5.47
C LYS A 75 23.08 -6.82 4.29
N LYS A 76 23.83 -5.86 3.73
CA LYS A 76 23.54 -5.32 2.40
C LYS A 76 23.89 -6.39 1.37
N THR A 77 22.94 -7.29 1.11
CA THR A 77 23.01 -8.16 -0.06
C THR A 77 22.98 -7.26 -1.29
N ASN A 78 24.08 -7.22 -2.05
CA ASN A 78 24.19 -6.56 -3.35
C ASN A 78 23.29 -7.26 -4.37
N ILE A 79 21.99 -7.20 -4.17
CA ILE A 79 20.99 -7.71 -5.11
C ILE A 79 20.79 -6.58 -6.11
N THR A 80 21.17 -6.81 -7.36
CA THR A 80 20.75 -6.00 -8.49
C THR A 80 19.22 -5.89 -8.45
N GLN A 81 18.72 -4.73 -8.03
CA GLN A 81 17.30 -4.52 -7.83
C GLN A 81 16.58 -4.56 -9.18
N ASN A 82 15.73 -5.57 -9.38
CA ASN A 82 14.86 -5.63 -10.53
C ASN A 82 13.74 -4.58 -10.36
N ILE A 83 13.82 -3.48 -11.11
CA ILE A 83 12.84 -2.38 -11.09
C ILE A 83 11.42 -2.79 -11.48
N TYR A 84 11.25 -3.95 -12.12
CA TYR A 84 9.96 -4.52 -12.52
C TYR A 84 9.33 -5.38 -11.41
N SER A 85 9.95 -5.46 -10.23
CA SER A 85 9.44 -6.17 -9.07
C SER A 85 9.62 -5.33 -7.80
N LEU A 86 8.67 -5.41 -6.87
CA LEU A 86 8.84 -4.79 -5.57
C LEU A 86 9.83 -5.60 -4.73
N THR A 87 10.74 -4.91 -4.06
CA THR A 87 11.50 -5.52 -2.97
C THR A 87 10.57 -5.86 -1.80
N LYS A 88 11.03 -6.74 -0.89
CA LYS A 88 10.26 -7.06 0.31
C LYS A 88 9.98 -5.81 1.16
N ALA A 89 10.98 -4.94 1.33
CA ALA A 89 10.83 -3.69 2.07
C ALA A 89 9.79 -2.76 1.44
N GLU A 90 9.79 -2.62 0.11
CA GLU A 90 8.79 -1.83 -0.61
C GLU A 90 7.40 -2.43 -0.50
N THR A 91 7.29 -3.77 -0.62
CA THR A 91 6.01 -4.48 -0.50
C THR A 91 5.42 -4.32 0.90
N THR A 92 6.21 -4.54 1.95
CA THR A 92 5.79 -4.32 3.33
C THR A 92 5.34 -2.87 3.53
N ARG A 93 6.13 -1.90 3.11
CA ARG A 93 5.80 -0.48 3.30
C ARG A 93 4.49 -0.12 2.59
N LEU A 94 4.35 -0.50 1.33
CA LEU A 94 3.16 -0.24 0.53
C LEU A 94 1.93 -0.91 1.14
N LEU A 95 2.06 -2.15 1.62
CA LEU A 95 0.99 -2.87 2.29
C LEU A 95 0.52 -2.14 3.56
N LEU A 96 1.44 -1.67 4.39
CA LEU A 96 1.12 -0.85 5.56
C LEU A 96 0.41 0.45 5.15
N ASP A 97 0.94 1.14 4.13
CA ASP A 97 0.35 2.38 3.62
C ASP A 97 -1.09 2.18 3.10
N MET A 98 -1.37 1.03 2.48
CA MET A 98 -2.70 0.64 2.01
C MET A 98 -3.65 0.30 3.18
N TYR A 99 -3.19 -0.44 4.19
CA TYR A 99 -3.99 -0.71 5.39
C TYR A 99 -4.37 0.58 6.12
N VAL A 100 -3.42 1.49 6.31
CA VAL A 100 -3.69 2.81 6.92
C VAL A 100 -4.72 3.57 6.09
N ALA A 101 -4.63 3.54 4.76
CA ALA A 101 -5.60 4.21 3.89
C ALA A 101 -7.01 3.61 3.99
N LEU A 102 -7.15 2.28 4.00
CA LEU A 102 -8.44 1.62 4.23
C LEU A 102 -9.02 1.99 5.59
N ALA A 103 -8.18 1.91 6.63
CA ALA A 103 -8.62 2.13 7.99
C ALA A 103 -9.05 3.59 8.20
N SER A 104 -8.40 4.55 7.53
CA SER A 104 -8.76 5.97 7.58
C SER A 104 -10.12 6.31 6.95
N LYS A 105 -10.65 5.49 6.03
CA LYS A 105 -12.00 5.71 5.48
C LYS A 105 -13.10 5.35 6.47
N GLN A 106 -12.83 4.43 7.40
CA GLN A 106 -13.80 3.90 8.38
C GLN A 106 -15.13 3.38 7.77
N ASP A 107 -15.17 3.05 6.48
CA ASP A 107 -16.36 2.47 5.85
C ASP A 107 -16.42 0.94 6.03
N GLU A 108 -17.62 0.38 5.98
CA GLU A 108 -17.85 -1.06 6.19
C GLU A 108 -17.05 -1.95 5.23
N LYS A 109 -16.94 -1.56 3.95
CA LYS A 109 -16.20 -2.33 2.93
C LYS A 109 -14.71 -2.35 3.29
N SER A 110 -14.13 -1.21 3.66
CA SER A 110 -12.74 -1.11 4.11
C SER A 110 -12.47 -1.90 5.39
N LEU A 111 -13.33 -1.81 6.40
CA LEU A 111 -13.18 -2.56 7.65
C LEU A 111 -13.26 -4.07 7.42
N LYS A 112 -14.18 -4.53 6.56
CA LYS A 112 -14.31 -5.94 6.19
C LYS A 112 -13.03 -6.48 5.54
N ILE A 113 -12.40 -5.70 4.66
CA ILE A 113 -11.11 -6.08 4.04
C ILE A 113 -10.03 -6.27 5.11
N ILE A 114 -9.94 -5.35 6.08
CA ILE A 114 -8.91 -5.44 7.14
C ILE A 114 -9.17 -6.66 8.03
N ILE A 115 -10.42 -6.89 8.46
CA ILE A 115 -10.80 -8.04 9.29
C ILE A 115 -10.52 -9.35 8.56
N ASP A 116 -10.87 -9.45 7.28
CA ASP A 116 -10.60 -10.64 6.47
C ASP A 116 -9.10 -10.89 6.32
N SER A 117 -8.31 -9.82 6.20
CA SER A 117 -6.85 -9.93 6.12
C SER A 117 -6.24 -10.38 7.44
N ILE A 118 -6.72 -9.90 8.59
CA ILE A 118 -6.30 -10.38 9.92
C ILE A 118 -6.58 -11.89 10.08
N LYS A 119 -7.76 -12.35 9.63
CA LYS A 119 -8.13 -13.77 9.70
C LYS A 119 -7.23 -14.64 8.83
N LYS A 120 -6.89 -14.16 7.63
CA LYS A 120 -6.22 -14.95 6.59
C LYS A 120 -4.70 -14.81 6.56
N THR A 121 -4.13 -13.77 7.16
CA THR A 121 -2.68 -13.53 7.12
C THR A 121 -1.89 -14.40 8.10
N ASN A 122 -0.56 -14.38 7.97
CA ASN A 122 0.36 -15.03 8.89
C ASN A 122 0.07 -14.59 10.35
N PRO A 123 -0.04 -15.52 11.31
CA PRO A 123 -0.23 -15.21 12.72
C PRO A 123 0.69 -14.12 13.29
N LYS A 124 1.95 -14.04 12.83
CA LYS A 124 2.92 -13.01 13.25
C LYS A 124 2.49 -11.58 12.89
N ASN A 125 1.73 -11.42 11.81
CA ASN A 125 1.30 -10.11 11.32
C ASN A 125 0.00 -9.63 11.96
N ARG A 126 -0.77 -10.53 12.60
CA ARG A 126 -2.09 -10.22 13.17
C ARG A 126 -2.04 -9.11 14.21
N TYR A 127 -1.00 -9.08 15.05
CA TYR A 127 -0.86 -8.08 16.11
C TYR A 127 -0.62 -6.67 15.55
N ALA A 128 0.23 -6.51 14.53
CA ALA A 128 0.43 -5.20 13.93
C ALA A 128 -0.81 -4.73 13.17
N LEU A 129 -1.48 -5.63 12.44
CA LEU A 129 -2.74 -5.31 11.76
C LEU A 129 -3.84 -4.92 12.76
N ALA A 130 -3.94 -5.61 13.89
CA ALA A 130 -4.85 -5.24 14.97
C ALA A 130 -4.49 -3.86 15.57
N GLY A 131 -3.21 -3.59 15.80
CA GLY A 131 -2.75 -2.28 16.26
C GLY A 131 -3.08 -1.14 15.28
N MET A 132 -2.92 -1.39 13.97
CA MET A 132 -3.30 -0.43 12.92
C MET A 132 -4.81 -0.19 12.91
N LEU A 133 -5.62 -1.24 13.08
CA LEU A 133 -7.08 -1.12 13.17
C LEU A 133 -7.49 -0.24 14.36
N ILE A 134 -6.94 -0.52 15.55
CA ILE A 134 -7.22 0.26 16.77
C ILE A 134 -6.88 1.74 16.56
N ARG A 135 -5.70 2.04 16.01
CA ARG A 135 -5.27 3.41 15.75
C ARG A 135 -6.19 4.14 14.78
N ALA A 136 -6.75 3.44 13.81
CA ALA A 136 -7.63 4.04 12.82
C ALA A 136 -9.05 4.28 13.32
N THR A 137 -9.46 3.61 14.41
CA THR A 137 -10.75 3.80 15.07
C THR A 137 -10.73 4.83 16.20
N GLN A 138 -9.54 5.37 16.54
CA GLN A 138 -9.36 6.49 17.47
C GLN A 138 -9.36 7.82 16.70
#